data_AF-A0A8E4F6W2-F1
#
_entry.id   AF-A0A8E4F6W2-F1
#
_cell.length_a   1.000
_cell.length_b   1.000
_cell.length_c   1.000
_cell.angle_alpha   90.00
_cell.angle_beta   90.00
_cell.angle_gamma   90.00
#
_symmetry.space_group_name_H-M   'P 1'
#
loop_
_entity.id
_entity.type
_entity.pdbx_description
1 polymer ?
#
loop_
_entity_poly.entity_id
_entity_poly.type
_entity_poly.pdbx_seq_one_letter_code
_entity_poly.pdbx_strand_id
1 'polypeptide(L)'
;MILLNSNAQHIFWLGRYLTRIQYLCSQFPFHNNQDALEYAHAFCLPAFDASSLNTLLLDTEQPSSFGQQFQHAKDNVQDLRGVFSAKAYAELNQLIKNATENVSYICDVAGECQEILEAESEFIFLFFTLGQNIEQLDRQLRLKQDRTMTLENIDKTVDLLNQMGWDRLDSAWQQLKLKPDSMNFYQFSDHIQNLFEVDV
;
A
#
# COMPACT_ATOMS: atom_id res chain seq x y z
N MET A 1 7.41 -22.05 -5.59
CA MET A 1 7.38 -21.09 -6.72
C MET A 1 8.59 -20.19 -6.56
N ILE A 2 9.36 -19.93 -7.61
CA ILE A 2 10.39 -18.89 -7.59
C ILE A 2 9.67 -17.60 -8.02
N LEU A 3 9.53 -16.64 -7.11
CA LEU A 3 8.91 -15.35 -7.40
C LEU A 3 9.97 -14.43 -8.01
N LEU A 4 9.70 -13.89 -9.20
CA LEU A 4 10.58 -12.90 -9.83
C LEU A 4 10.52 -11.58 -9.06
N ASN A 5 11.63 -10.84 -9.03
CA ASN A 5 11.71 -9.55 -8.31
C ASN A 5 10.64 -8.55 -8.79
N SER A 6 10.37 -8.49 -10.10
CA SER A 6 9.31 -7.65 -10.67
C SER A 6 7.93 -8.02 -10.10
N ASN A 7 7.65 -9.31 -9.95
CA ASN A 7 6.37 -9.77 -9.40
C ASN A 7 6.27 -9.41 -7.91
N ALA A 8 7.36 -9.59 -7.15
CA ALA A 8 7.43 -9.15 -5.75
C ALA A 8 7.18 -7.65 -5.62
N GLN A 9 7.74 -6.85 -6.52
CA GLN A 9 7.52 -5.40 -6.59
C GLN A 9 6.05 -5.05 -6.85
N HIS A 10 5.41 -5.68 -7.84
CA HIS A 10 4.00 -5.45 -8.13
C HIS A 10 3.09 -5.84 -6.95
N ILE A 11 3.38 -6.96 -6.28
CA ILE A 11 2.64 -7.40 -5.08
C ILE A 11 2.81 -6.40 -3.94
N PHE A 12 4.04 -5.95 -3.70
CA PHE A 12 4.36 -4.94 -2.69
C PHE A 12 3.60 -3.64 -2.95
N TRP A 13 3.64 -3.12 -4.17
CA TRP A 13 2.93 -1.90 -4.52
C TRP A 13 1.41 -2.06 -4.48
N LEU A 14 0.88 -3.23 -4.85
CA LEU A 14 -0.54 -3.54 -4.68
C LEU A 14 -0.97 -3.41 -3.22
N GLY A 15 -0.19 -3.95 -2.28
CA GLY A 15 -0.40 -3.78 -0.84
C GLY A 15 -0.43 -2.32 -0.41
N ARG A 16 0.49 -1.50 -0.93
CA ARG A 16 0.51 -0.07 -0.65
C ARG A 16 -0.74 0.65 -1.14
N TYR A 17 -1.10 0.45 -2.41
CA TYR A 17 -2.24 1.17 -3.00
C TYR A 17 -3.56 0.80 -2.33
N LEU A 18 -3.81 -0.49 -2.06
CA LEU A 18 -5.04 -0.92 -1.40
C LEU A 18 -5.13 -0.37 0.04
N THR A 19 -4.04 -0.43 0.82
CA THR A 19 -4.03 0.12 2.18
C THR A 19 -4.25 1.63 2.20
N ARG A 20 -3.66 2.37 1.24
CA ARG A 20 -3.89 3.81 1.10
C ARG A 20 -5.35 4.13 0.84
N ILE A 21 -5.95 3.42 -0.11
CA ILE A 21 -7.36 3.59 -0.49
C ILE A 21 -8.27 3.27 0.70
N GLN A 22 -8.06 2.13 1.37
CA GLN A 22 -8.86 1.74 2.54
C GLN A 22 -8.78 2.78 3.66
N TYR A 23 -7.57 3.26 3.99
CA TYR A 23 -7.44 4.31 4.99
C TYR A 23 -8.21 5.56 4.57
N LEU A 24 -8.07 6.01 3.33
CA LEU A 24 -8.76 7.18 2.83
C LEU A 24 -10.28 7.00 2.86
N CYS A 25 -10.79 5.82 2.49
CA CYS A 25 -12.20 5.46 2.58
C CYS A 25 -12.73 5.51 4.03
N SER A 26 -11.91 5.18 5.02
CA SER A 26 -12.30 5.30 6.43
C SER A 26 -12.48 6.75 6.91
N GLN A 27 -11.86 7.71 6.20
CA GLN A 27 -11.92 9.14 6.52
C GLN A 27 -12.92 9.89 5.63
N PHE A 28 -13.21 9.36 4.44
CA PHE A 28 -14.02 9.99 3.43
C PHE A 28 -15.53 9.74 3.65
N PRO A 29 -16.39 10.75 3.47
CA PRO A 29 -16.05 12.15 3.22
C PRO A 29 -15.53 12.83 4.50
N PHE A 30 -14.56 13.72 4.34
CA PHE A 30 -14.13 14.58 5.44
C PHE A 30 -15.27 15.54 5.78
N HIS A 31 -15.60 15.64 7.07
CA HIS A 31 -16.62 16.57 7.58
C HIS A 31 -16.03 17.68 8.44
N ASN A 32 -14.82 17.48 8.97
CA ASN A 32 -14.12 18.41 9.84
C ASN A 32 -12.98 19.08 9.07
N ASN A 33 -12.97 20.41 9.02
CA ASN A 33 -11.93 21.18 8.33
C ASN A 33 -10.54 20.99 8.95
N GLN A 34 -10.45 20.80 10.26
CA GLN A 34 -9.17 20.60 10.93
C GLN A 34 -8.54 19.26 10.54
N ASP A 35 -9.33 18.18 10.54
CA ASP A 35 -8.89 16.84 10.16
C ASP A 35 -8.50 16.81 8.67
N ALA A 36 -9.29 17.47 7.82
CA ALA A 36 -8.99 17.63 6.40
C ALA A 36 -7.68 18.40 6.16
N LEU A 37 -7.46 19.52 6.87
CA LEU A 37 -6.23 20.30 6.78
C LEU A 37 -5.01 19.54 7.28
N GLU A 38 -5.14 18.80 8.38
CA GLU A 38 -4.06 17.95 8.90
C GLU A 38 -3.67 16.88 7.87
N TYR A 39 -4.65 16.19 7.28
CA TYR A 39 -4.41 15.22 6.21
C TYR A 39 -3.78 15.89 4.98
N ALA A 40 -4.36 16.98 4.48
CA ALA A 40 -3.86 17.68 3.31
C ALA A 40 -2.40 18.14 3.50
N HIS A 41 -2.05 18.72 4.65
CA HIS A 41 -0.68 19.14 4.95
C HIS A 41 0.29 17.96 5.06
N ALA A 42 -0.11 16.88 5.73
CA ALA A 42 0.72 15.68 5.91
C ALA A 42 1.11 15.01 4.58
N PHE A 43 0.24 15.13 3.57
CA PHE A 43 0.43 14.57 2.23
C PHE A 43 0.71 15.62 1.15
N CYS A 44 0.97 16.87 1.53
CA CYS A 44 1.25 17.99 0.63
C CYS A 44 0.16 18.19 -0.46
N LEU A 45 -1.11 17.97 -0.13
CA LEU A 45 -2.24 18.11 -1.04
C LEU A 45 -2.73 19.58 -1.07
N PRO A 46 -3.07 20.12 -2.26
CA PRO A 46 -3.58 21.48 -2.39
C PRO A 46 -5.08 21.58 -2.01
N ALA A 47 -5.40 21.33 -0.75
CA ALA A 47 -6.73 21.47 -0.18
C ALA A 47 -6.72 22.33 1.10
N PHE A 48 -7.77 23.11 1.33
CA PHE A 48 -7.83 24.15 2.35
C PHE A 48 -8.95 23.96 3.39
N ASP A 49 -9.82 22.98 3.15
CA ASP A 49 -10.93 22.60 4.02
C ASP A 49 -11.45 21.22 3.61
N ALA A 50 -12.46 20.72 4.32
CA ALA A 50 -13.07 19.43 4.03
C ALA A 50 -13.68 19.37 2.62
N SER A 51 -14.29 20.47 2.14
CA SER A 51 -14.96 20.50 0.83
C SER A 51 -13.96 20.40 -0.32
N SER A 52 -12.90 21.19 -0.27
CA SER A 52 -11.83 21.20 -1.29
C SER A 52 -11.05 19.89 -1.27
N LEU A 53 -10.80 19.29 -0.10
CA LEU A 53 -10.17 17.97 -0.02
C LEU A 53 -11.07 16.88 -0.63
N ASN A 54 -12.36 16.84 -0.26
CA ASN A 54 -13.29 15.86 -0.83
C ASN A 54 -13.41 16.01 -2.35
N THR A 55 -13.40 17.24 -2.86
CA THR A 55 -13.42 17.51 -4.32
C THR A 55 -12.15 16.99 -4.98
N LEU A 56 -10.99 17.27 -4.40
CA LEU A 56 -9.68 16.81 -4.90
C LEU A 56 -9.57 15.28 -4.94
N LEU A 57 -10.09 14.60 -3.93
CA LEU A 57 -10.06 13.13 -3.85
C LEU A 57 -11.00 12.43 -4.85
N LEU A 58 -12.00 13.14 -5.36
CA LEU A 58 -12.93 12.67 -6.40
C LEU A 58 -12.53 13.11 -7.82
N ASP A 59 -11.58 14.04 -7.96
CA ASP A 59 -11.13 14.56 -9.26
C ASP A 59 -10.25 13.53 -9.97
N THR A 60 -10.73 13.02 -11.11
CA THR A 60 -10.07 11.95 -11.87
C THR A 60 -8.70 12.34 -12.42
N GLU A 61 -8.38 13.62 -12.51
CA GLU A 61 -7.07 14.10 -12.98
C GLU A 61 -6.06 14.21 -11.84
N GLN A 62 -6.50 14.18 -10.58
CA GLN A 62 -5.61 14.30 -9.43
C GLN A 62 -4.93 12.97 -9.14
N PRO A 63 -3.58 12.91 -9.08
CA PRO A 63 -2.87 11.67 -8.77
C PRO A 63 -3.27 11.04 -7.44
N SER A 64 -3.64 11.84 -6.45
CA SER A 64 -4.07 11.38 -5.11
C SER A 64 -5.55 10.96 -5.05
N SER A 65 -6.31 11.09 -6.14
CA SER A 65 -7.72 10.70 -6.16
C SER A 65 -7.92 9.20 -6.00
N PHE A 66 -9.11 8.80 -5.57
CA PHE A 66 -9.50 7.39 -5.51
C PHE A 66 -9.33 6.70 -6.86
N GLY A 67 -9.75 7.37 -7.95
CA GLY A 67 -9.66 6.83 -9.31
C GLY A 67 -8.22 6.53 -9.73
N GLN A 68 -7.31 7.49 -9.56
CA GLN A 68 -5.91 7.31 -9.95
C GLN A 68 -5.17 6.30 -9.07
N GLN A 69 -5.39 6.33 -7.75
CA GLN A 69 -4.80 5.33 -6.85
C GLN A 69 -5.32 3.91 -7.15
N PHE A 70 -6.61 3.76 -7.44
CA PHE A 70 -7.19 2.47 -7.77
C PHE A 70 -6.73 1.96 -9.15
N GLN A 71 -6.50 2.85 -10.10
CA GLN A 71 -5.94 2.49 -11.41
C GLN A 71 -4.55 1.84 -11.25
N HIS A 72 -3.68 2.34 -10.37
CA HIS A 72 -2.40 1.70 -10.07
C HIS A 72 -2.54 0.31 -9.44
N ALA A 73 -3.52 0.12 -8.53
CA ALA A 73 -3.80 -1.20 -7.97
C ALA A 73 -4.25 -2.18 -9.06
N LYS A 74 -5.11 -1.72 -9.97
CA LYS A 74 -5.57 -2.50 -11.13
C LYS A 74 -4.42 -2.89 -12.06
N ASP A 75 -3.53 -1.96 -12.39
CA ASP A 75 -2.38 -2.23 -13.26
C ASP A 75 -1.48 -3.31 -12.66
N ASN A 76 -1.17 -3.21 -11.35
CA ASN A 76 -0.42 -4.25 -10.64
C ASN A 76 -1.11 -5.62 -10.67
N VAL A 77 -2.44 -5.68 -10.51
CA VAL A 77 -3.17 -6.95 -10.64
C VAL A 77 -3.04 -7.51 -12.05
N GLN A 78 -3.10 -6.68 -13.09
CA GLN A 78 -2.93 -7.13 -14.48
C GLN A 78 -1.54 -7.71 -14.74
N ASP A 79 -0.50 -7.09 -14.21
CA ASP A 79 0.89 -7.54 -14.33
C ASP A 79 1.17 -8.84 -13.56
N LEU A 80 0.33 -9.18 -12.59
CA LEU A 80 0.44 -10.39 -11.77
C LEU A 80 -0.34 -11.59 -12.34
N ARG A 81 -0.76 -11.51 -13.62
CA ARG A 81 -1.38 -12.64 -14.31
C ARG A 81 -0.44 -13.84 -14.36
N GLY A 82 -0.93 -14.99 -13.89
CA GLY A 82 -0.14 -16.23 -13.84
C GLY A 82 0.83 -16.30 -12.65
N VAL A 83 0.90 -15.25 -11.83
CA VAL A 83 1.54 -15.28 -10.50
C VAL A 83 0.52 -15.69 -9.44
N PHE A 84 -0.64 -15.04 -9.46
CA PHE A 84 -1.77 -15.44 -8.61
C PHE A 84 -2.37 -16.77 -9.03
N SER A 85 -3.01 -17.45 -8.09
CA SER A 85 -3.88 -18.58 -8.41
C SER A 85 -4.96 -18.16 -9.41
N ALA A 86 -5.37 -19.08 -10.28
CA ALA A 86 -6.39 -18.79 -11.29
C ALA A 86 -7.71 -18.31 -10.66
N LYS A 87 -8.03 -18.81 -9.45
CA LYS A 87 -9.19 -18.39 -8.67
C LYS A 87 -9.04 -16.94 -8.20
N ALA A 88 -7.96 -16.61 -7.49
CA ALA A 88 -7.73 -15.27 -6.98
C ALA A 88 -7.68 -14.23 -8.10
N TYR A 89 -6.98 -14.53 -9.21
CA TYR A 89 -6.94 -13.63 -10.36
C TYR A 89 -8.32 -13.38 -10.97
N ALA A 90 -9.18 -14.39 -11.06
CA ALA A 90 -10.54 -14.23 -11.58
C ALA A 90 -11.40 -13.37 -10.64
N GLU A 91 -11.34 -13.61 -9.34
CA GLU A 91 -12.07 -12.86 -8.32
C GLU A 91 -11.63 -11.39 -8.29
N LEU A 92 -10.31 -11.13 -8.22
CA LEU A 92 -9.75 -9.77 -8.27
C LEU A 92 -10.19 -9.00 -9.52
N ASN A 93 -10.15 -9.62 -10.69
CA ASN A 93 -10.58 -8.96 -11.93
C ASN A 93 -12.07 -8.62 -11.93
N GLN A 94 -12.92 -9.48 -11.36
CA GLN A 94 -14.34 -9.20 -11.24
C GLN A 94 -14.59 -7.99 -10.34
N LEU A 95 -13.93 -7.93 -9.18
CA LEU A 95 -14.04 -6.81 -8.26
C LEU A 95 -13.54 -5.49 -8.88
N ILE A 96 -12.36 -5.54 -9.50
CA ILE A 96 -11.76 -4.37 -10.15
C ILE A 96 -12.62 -3.84 -11.28
N LYS A 97 -13.25 -4.72 -12.07
CA LYS A 97 -14.17 -4.31 -13.12
C LYS A 97 -15.35 -3.52 -12.55
N ASN A 98 -15.98 -4.02 -11.48
CA ASN A 98 -17.11 -3.35 -10.83
C ASN A 98 -16.73 -1.94 -10.31
N ALA A 99 -15.57 -1.80 -9.66
CA ALA A 99 -15.09 -0.52 -9.16
C ALA A 99 -14.62 0.45 -10.27
N THR A 100 -14.15 -0.06 -11.41
CA THR A 100 -13.81 0.78 -12.57
C THR A 100 -15.06 1.40 -13.19
N GLU A 101 -16.18 0.66 -13.22
CA GLU A 101 -17.45 1.13 -13.77
C GLU A 101 -18.17 2.11 -12.83
N ASN A 102 -17.89 2.05 -11.53
CA ASN A 102 -18.45 2.97 -10.56
C ASN A 102 -17.50 3.22 -9.36
N VAL A 103 -16.99 4.44 -9.29
CA VAL A 103 -16.06 4.94 -8.25
C VAL A 103 -16.60 4.75 -6.84
N SER A 104 -17.93 4.74 -6.64
CA SER A 104 -18.51 4.54 -5.31
C SER A 104 -18.21 3.16 -4.72
N TYR A 105 -17.84 2.17 -5.55
CA TYR A 105 -17.48 0.82 -5.10
C TYR A 105 -15.99 0.65 -4.79
N ILE A 106 -15.15 1.64 -5.05
CA ILE A 106 -13.69 1.52 -4.82
C ILE A 106 -13.40 1.17 -3.36
N CYS A 107 -14.13 1.77 -2.42
CA CYS A 107 -13.93 1.51 -0.99
C CYS A 107 -14.24 0.06 -0.59
N ASP A 108 -15.37 -0.48 -1.07
CA ASP A 108 -15.77 -1.86 -0.79
C ASP A 108 -14.78 -2.85 -1.44
N VAL A 109 -14.47 -2.62 -2.71
CA VAL A 109 -13.57 -3.47 -3.49
C VAL A 109 -12.15 -3.50 -2.92
N ALA A 110 -11.64 -2.38 -2.39
CA ALA A 110 -10.32 -2.36 -1.77
C ALA A 110 -10.25 -3.27 -0.54
N GLY A 111 -11.35 -3.40 0.23
CA GLY A 111 -11.47 -4.36 1.33
C GLY A 111 -11.48 -5.80 0.83
N GLU A 112 -12.36 -6.11 -0.13
CA GLU A 112 -12.52 -7.48 -0.65
C GLU A 112 -11.26 -8.00 -1.36
N CYS A 113 -10.51 -7.14 -2.06
CA CYS A 113 -9.23 -7.51 -2.66
C CYS A 113 -8.19 -8.01 -1.63
N GLN A 114 -8.21 -7.46 -0.41
CA GLN A 114 -7.28 -7.87 0.64
C GLN A 114 -7.55 -9.31 1.08
N GLU A 115 -8.81 -9.67 1.32
CA GLU A 115 -9.17 -11.04 1.75
C GLU A 115 -8.72 -12.11 0.76
N ILE A 116 -8.81 -11.80 -0.55
CA ILE A 116 -8.35 -12.70 -1.61
C ILE A 116 -6.82 -12.87 -1.56
N LEU A 117 -6.08 -11.77 -1.39
CA LEU A 117 -4.62 -11.77 -1.37
C LEU A 117 -4.04 -12.44 -0.11
N GLU A 118 -4.75 -12.35 1.01
CA GLU A 118 -4.39 -13.05 2.26
C GLU A 118 -4.48 -14.58 2.15
N ALA A 119 -5.29 -15.10 1.22
CA ALA A 119 -5.44 -16.53 0.97
C ALA A 119 -4.44 -17.10 -0.05
N GLU A 120 -3.60 -16.26 -0.67
CA GLU A 120 -2.60 -16.68 -1.65
C GLU A 120 -1.36 -17.34 -0.99
N SER A 121 -0.42 -17.79 -1.82
CA SER A 121 0.81 -18.42 -1.32
C SER A 121 1.61 -17.50 -0.39
N GLU A 122 2.38 -18.09 0.53
CA GLU A 122 3.15 -17.38 1.55
C GLU A 122 4.01 -16.23 1.00
N PHE A 123 4.70 -16.41 -0.13
CA PHE A 123 5.48 -15.33 -0.75
C PHE A 123 4.61 -14.13 -1.17
N ILE A 124 3.44 -14.39 -1.77
CA ILE A 124 2.51 -13.32 -2.18
C ILE A 124 2.00 -12.61 -0.94
N PHE A 125 1.57 -13.37 0.06
CA PHE A 125 1.09 -12.84 1.32
C PHE A 125 2.13 -11.95 2.01
N LEU A 126 3.38 -12.38 2.09
CA LEU A 126 4.44 -11.63 2.78
C LEU A 126 4.80 -10.32 2.06
N PHE A 127 4.98 -10.33 0.74
CA PHE A 127 5.25 -9.09 0.01
C PHE A 127 4.06 -8.12 0.03
N PHE A 128 2.85 -8.66 -0.01
CA PHE A 128 1.63 -7.87 0.11
C PHE A 128 1.55 -7.22 1.49
N THR A 129 1.74 -8.01 2.55
CA THR A 129 1.76 -7.57 3.95
C THR A 129 2.87 -6.55 4.22
N LEU A 130 4.06 -6.73 3.62
CA LEU A 130 5.14 -5.74 3.70
C LEU A 130 4.67 -4.41 3.08
N GLY A 131 4.07 -4.44 1.89
CA GLY A 131 3.48 -3.27 1.25
C GLY A 131 2.46 -2.57 2.13
N GLN A 132 1.51 -3.31 2.70
CA GLN A 132 0.49 -2.76 3.59
C GLN A 132 1.11 -2.05 4.80
N ASN A 133 2.05 -2.71 5.49
CA ASN A 133 2.69 -2.14 6.67
C ASN A 133 3.55 -0.92 6.34
N ILE A 134 4.21 -0.90 5.19
CA ILE A 134 5.03 0.24 4.76
C ILE A 134 4.17 1.46 4.46
N GLU A 135 3.03 1.27 3.78
CA GLU A 135 2.08 2.37 3.57
C GLU A 135 1.49 2.87 4.90
N GLN A 136 1.13 1.96 5.79
CA GLN A 136 0.62 2.30 7.11
C GLN A 136 1.65 3.08 7.94
N LEU A 137 2.92 2.67 7.91
CA LEU A 137 3.99 3.36 8.63
C LEU A 137 4.25 4.76 8.06
N ASP A 138 4.28 4.92 6.73
CA ASP A 138 4.42 6.24 6.08
C ASP A 138 3.35 7.20 6.59
N ARG A 139 2.08 6.77 6.52
CA ARG A 139 0.94 7.53 7.02
C ARG A 139 1.09 7.85 8.50
N GLN A 140 1.42 6.87 9.34
CA GLN A 140 1.55 7.08 10.78
C GLN A 140 2.66 8.07 11.13
N LEU A 141 3.77 8.06 10.38
CA LEU A 141 4.84 9.03 10.54
C LEU A 141 4.37 10.45 10.18
N ARG A 142 3.70 10.60 9.04
CA ARG A 142 3.20 11.90 8.54
C ARG A 142 2.13 12.50 9.45
N LEU A 143 1.19 11.68 9.91
CA LEU A 143 0.08 12.06 10.80
C LEU A 143 0.43 11.96 12.29
N LYS A 144 1.69 11.66 12.64
CA LYS A 144 2.18 11.52 14.02
C LYS A 144 1.34 10.56 14.88
N GLN A 145 0.82 9.49 14.27
CA GLN A 145 0.05 8.44 14.92
C GLN A 145 0.96 7.43 15.61
N ASP A 146 0.40 6.63 16.54
CA ASP A 146 1.10 5.47 17.10
C ASP A 146 1.47 4.48 15.98
N ARG A 147 2.65 3.89 16.11
CA ARG A 147 3.24 2.98 15.12
C ARG A 147 3.78 1.69 15.72
N THR A 148 3.52 1.44 17.00
CA THR A 148 4.11 0.32 17.75
C THR A 148 3.75 -1.01 17.10
N MET A 149 2.46 -1.25 16.85
CA MET A 149 1.97 -2.48 16.22
C MET A 149 2.49 -2.65 14.78
N THR A 150 2.55 -1.57 14.00
CA THR A 150 3.04 -1.61 12.62
C THR A 150 4.52 -2.00 12.59
N LEU A 151 5.33 -1.44 13.49
CA LEU A 151 6.75 -1.80 13.58
C LEU A 151 6.94 -3.27 13.96
N GLU A 152 6.15 -3.81 14.89
CA GLU A 152 6.18 -5.24 15.24
C GLU A 152 5.78 -6.14 14.06
N ASN A 153 4.82 -5.72 13.24
CA ASN A 153 4.40 -6.48 12.06
C ASN A 153 5.46 -6.45 10.95
N ILE A 154 6.13 -5.32 10.75
CA ILE A 154 7.25 -5.23 9.81
C ILE A 154 8.39 -6.14 10.29
N ASP A 155 8.71 -6.15 11.59
CA ASP A 155 9.74 -7.02 12.18
C ASP A 155 9.50 -8.49 11.82
N LYS A 156 8.30 -8.99 12.08
CA LYS A 156 7.90 -10.36 11.76
C LYS A 156 7.97 -10.65 10.26
N THR A 157 7.54 -9.70 9.44
CA THR A 157 7.51 -9.86 7.98
C THR A 157 8.93 -9.92 7.40
N VAL A 158 9.83 -9.04 7.87
CA VAL A 158 11.25 -9.01 7.48
C VAL A 158 11.91 -10.32 7.93
N ASP A 159 11.72 -10.75 9.18
CA ASP A 159 12.28 -12.00 9.69
C ASP A 159 11.87 -13.23 8.85
N LEU A 160 10.61 -13.30 8.43
CA LEU A 160 10.11 -14.38 7.57
C LEU A 160 10.71 -14.30 6.16
N LEU A 161 10.78 -13.11 5.57
CA LEU A 161 11.41 -12.90 4.27
C LEU A 161 12.90 -13.29 4.28
N ASN A 162 13.64 -12.98 5.34
CA ASN A 162 15.03 -13.39 5.52
C ASN A 162 15.19 -14.91 5.54
N GLN A 163 14.31 -15.62 6.27
CA GLN A 163 14.30 -17.09 6.31
C GLN A 163 14.06 -17.71 4.93
N MET A 164 13.39 -16.96 4.03
CA MET A 164 13.15 -17.34 2.64
C MET A 164 14.24 -16.87 1.66
N GLY A 165 15.32 -16.26 2.15
CA GLY A 165 16.46 -15.81 1.35
C GLY A 165 16.42 -14.35 0.89
N TRP A 166 15.50 -13.53 1.41
CA TRP A 166 15.40 -12.09 1.12
C TRP A 166 16.03 -11.25 2.24
N ASP A 167 17.31 -11.51 2.53
CA ASP A 167 18.06 -11.01 3.70
C ASP A 167 18.61 -9.58 3.58
N ARG A 168 18.45 -8.94 2.41
CA ARG A 168 19.03 -7.61 2.13
C ARG A 168 18.36 -6.46 2.89
N LEU A 169 17.24 -6.70 3.56
CA LEU A 169 16.50 -5.68 4.32
C LEU A 169 16.96 -5.53 5.78
N ASP A 170 17.67 -6.51 6.33
CA ASP A 170 17.92 -6.61 7.77
C ASP A 170 18.60 -5.37 8.36
N SER A 171 19.71 -4.95 7.76
CA SER A 171 20.49 -3.84 8.27
C SER A 171 19.71 -2.52 8.26
N ALA A 172 18.97 -2.27 7.17
CA ALA A 172 18.13 -1.09 7.01
C ALA A 172 16.91 -1.12 7.95
N TRP A 173 16.32 -2.30 8.16
CA TRP A 173 15.24 -2.48 9.11
C TRP A 173 15.68 -2.19 10.55
N GLN A 174 16.84 -2.70 10.99
CA GLN A 174 17.35 -2.42 12.34
C GLN A 174 17.59 -0.93 12.58
N GLN A 175 18.05 -0.17 11.57
CA GLN A 175 18.22 1.28 11.68
C GLN A 175 16.87 1.99 11.89
N LEU A 176 15.85 1.62 11.10
CA LEU A 176 14.51 2.17 11.25
C LEU A 176 13.88 1.81 12.62
N LYS A 177 14.08 0.59 13.10
CA LYS A 177 13.57 0.13 14.40
C LYS A 177 14.17 0.92 15.56
N LEU A 178 15.46 1.24 15.50
CA LEU A 178 16.14 2.06 16.51
C LEU A 178 15.65 3.51 16.51
N LYS A 179 15.35 4.06 15.32
CA LYS A 179 14.90 5.44 15.17
C LYS A 179 13.77 5.55 14.14
N PRO A 180 12.51 5.32 14.55
CA PRO A 180 11.38 5.30 13.63
C PRO A 180 10.90 6.72 13.31
N ASP A 181 11.70 7.42 12.51
CA ASP A 181 11.43 8.74 11.97
C ASP A 181 11.38 8.73 10.43
N SER A 182 10.92 9.84 9.84
CA SER A 182 10.74 9.95 8.38
C SER A 182 12.05 9.74 7.61
N MET A 183 13.19 10.14 8.16
CA MET A 183 14.49 10.01 7.48
C MET A 183 14.88 8.53 7.33
N ASN A 184 14.84 7.78 8.44
CA ASN A 184 15.14 6.35 8.41
C ASN A 184 14.08 5.56 7.63
N PHE A 185 12.83 6.04 7.62
CA PHE A 185 11.77 5.42 6.82
C PHE A 185 12.03 5.54 5.31
N TYR A 186 12.45 6.72 4.83
CA TYR A 186 12.81 6.87 3.42
C TYR A 186 14.04 6.04 3.05
N GLN A 187 15.06 5.99 3.92
CA GLN A 187 16.20 5.10 3.71
C GLN A 187 15.79 3.63 3.63
N PHE A 188 14.91 3.17 4.50
CA PHE A 188 14.38 1.80 4.45
C PHE A 188 13.59 1.54 3.17
N SER A 189 12.78 2.51 2.74
CA SER A 189 12.02 2.44 1.48
C SER A 189 12.94 2.33 0.25
N ASP A 190 14.06 3.05 0.23
CA ASP A 190 15.07 2.94 -0.84
C ASP A 190 15.70 1.53 -0.87
N HIS A 191 15.97 0.93 0.30
CA HIS A 191 16.49 -0.44 0.36
C HIS A 191 15.46 -1.47 -0.12
N ILE A 192 14.17 -1.27 0.18
CA ILE A 192 13.10 -2.09 -0.39
C ILE A 192 13.07 -1.96 -1.91
N GLN A 193 13.23 -0.76 -2.46
CA GLN A 193 13.27 -0.59 -3.91
C GLN A 193 14.47 -1.34 -4.52
N ASN A 194 15.66 -1.21 -3.92
CA ASN A 194 16.86 -1.93 -4.35
C ASN A 194 16.73 -3.46 -4.21
N LEU A 195 15.88 -3.96 -3.30
CA LEU A 195 15.58 -5.38 -3.18
C LEU A 195 14.96 -5.94 -4.47
N PHE A 196 14.14 -5.12 -5.15
CA PHE A 196 13.45 -5.51 -6.38
C PHE A 196 14.30 -5.30 -7.64
N GLU A 197 15.35 -4.50 -7.55
CA GLU A 197 16.29 -4.35 -8.66
C GLU A 197 17.13 -5.62 -8.78
N VAL A 198 17.25 -6.15 -10.00
CA VAL A 198 18.17 -7.27 -10.27
C VAL A 198 19.57 -6.67 -10.29
N ASP A 199 20.52 -7.26 -9.55
CA ASP A 199 21.94 -6.98 -9.79
C ASP A 199 22.22 -7.34 -11.26
N VAL A 200 22.32 -6.32 -12.13
CA VAL A 200 22.62 -6.49 -13.56
C VAL A 200 24.03 -7.03 -13.76
#